data_AF-A0A1S3RAX9-F1
#
_entry.id   AF-A0A1S3RAX9-F1
#
_cell.length_a   1.000
_cell.length_b   1.000
_cell.length_c   1.000
_cell.angle_alpha   90.00
_cell.angle_beta   90.00
_cell.angle_gamma   90.00
#
_symmetry.space_group_name_H-M   'P 1'
#
loop_
_entity.id
_entity.type
_entity.pdbx_description
1 polymer ?
#
loop_
_entity_poly.entity_id
_entity_poly.type
_entity_poly.pdbx_seq_one_letter_code
_entity_poly.pdbx_strand_id
1 'polypeptide(L)'
;METVDSARKVDMQNPGSDLSEQIKAATKKIHVRAENTQLMLSYQKGQITLPQYKHSLFLCSLYEIYKALEEEMDRNASHPGVAPIYFPQELARLETLERDLEHFFGQEWRKRVIIPAATHRYTQRLRKIGEGNPKLLVAHAYTRYLGDLSGGQVLGKITQKSIGLSSGEGLSFFSFPGVSSPNRFKQLYRSRMNSIELTKEEREGVLEEAIMAFELNIQVFDDLQKMLSVTKEAYGDQEKAKTPAIIPSLSIVQLSLGICVALATVGMGIYVF
;
A
#
# COMPACT_ATOMS: atom_id res chain seq x y z
N MET A 1 -1.89 -19.27 43.80
CA MET A 1 -2.88 -18.47 43.05
C MET A 1 -2.60 -17.03 43.41
N GLU A 2 -2.46 -16.17 42.40
CA GLU A 2 -2.03 -14.75 42.47
C GLU A 2 -0.53 -14.60 42.83
N THR A 3 0.34 -14.12 41.94
CA THR A 3 0.32 -12.80 41.34
C THR A 3 1.19 -12.79 40.07
N VAL A 4 0.57 -12.73 38.89
CA VAL A 4 1.25 -12.46 37.63
C VAL A 4 0.41 -11.43 36.88
N ASP A 5 0.39 -10.18 37.36
CA ASP A 5 -0.23 -9.10 36.59
C ASP A 5 0.32 -7.69 36.89
N SER A 6 1.60 -7.58 37.27
CA SER A 6 2.23 -6.28 37.55
C SER A 6 3.13 -5.75 36.41
N ALA A 7 3.32 -6.51 35.31
CA ALA A 7 4.30 -6.18 34.28
C ALA A 7 3.72 -5.55 32.98
N ARG A 8 2.46 -5.07 32.98
CA ARG A 8 1.78 -4.58 31.74
C ARG A 8 1.20 -3.18 31.81
N LYS A 9 1.77 -2.27 32.59
CA LYS A 9 1.76 -0.85 32.23
C LYS A 9 3.10 -0.53 31.59
N VAL A 10 3.15 -0.61 30.26
CA VAL A 10 4.20 0.09 29.51
C VAL A 10 4.08 1.54 29.92
N ASP A 11 5.17 2.08 30.46
CA ASP A 11 5.31 3.41 31.01
C ASP A 11 5.08 4.47 29.92
N MET A 12 3.81 4.72 29.57
CA MET A 12 3.37 5.81 28.68
C MET A 12 3.37 7.16 29.42
N GLN A 13 3.93 7.21 30.63
CA GLN A 13 3.87 8.34 31.54
C GLN A 13 5.25 8.65 32.12
N ASN A 14 6.29 8.66 31.28
CA ASN A 14 7.51 9.37 31.63
C ASN A 14 7.40 10.84 31.15
N PRO A 15 6.97 11.79 32.00
CA PRO A 15 6.76 13.19 31.63
C PRO A 15 8.05 13.92 31.17
N GLY A 16 9.21 13.27 31.24
CA GLY A 16 10.48 13.77 30.69
C GLY A 16 10.87 13.24 29.31
N SER A 17 10.06 12.39 28.67
CA SER A 17 10.37 11.81 27.35
C SER A 17 9.83 12.65 26.20
N ASP A 18 10.59 12.73 25.11
CA ASP A 18 10.25 13.52 23.92
C ASP A 18 8.98 12.99 23.21
N LEU A 19 8.18 13.87 22.60
CA LEU A 19 6.94 13.49 21.88
C LEU A 19 7.21 12.40 20.83
N SER A 20 8.33 12.53 20.11
CA SER A 20 8.74 11.55 19.09
C SER A 20 9.04 10.16 19.62
N GLU A 21 9.57 10.06 20.84
CA GLU A 21 9.83 8.79 21.51
C GLU A 21 8.52 8.16 22.00
N GLN A 22 7.63 8.98 22.56
CA GLN A 22 6.32 8.54 23.01
C GLN A 22 5.47 8.00 21.85
N ILE A 23 5.39 8.72 20.72
CA ILE A 23 4.67 8.23 19.52
C ILE A 23 5.28 6.91 19.03
N LYS A 24 6.61 6.81 18.98
CA LYS A 24 7.30 5.58 18.56
C LYS A 24 6.97 4.41 19.49
N ALA A 25 6.93 4.65 20.80
CA ALA A 25 6.58 3.64 21.79
C ALA A 25 5.11 3.20 21.67
N ALA A 26 4.20 4.17 21.59
CA ALA A 26 2.76 3.94 21.49
C ALA A 26 2.38 3.19 20.20
N THR A 27 3.01 3.53 19.08
CA THR A 27 2.69 2.93 17.77
C THR A 27 3.45 1.63 17.49
N LYS A 28 4.39 1.20 18.36
CA LYS A 28 5.23 0.02 18.12
C LYS A 28 4.44 -1.24 17.76
N LYS A 29 3.38 -1.55 18.51
CA LYS A 29 2.58 -2.77 18.28
C LYS A 29 1.79 -2.69 16.98
N ILE A 30 1.17 -1.55 16.71
CA ILE A 30 0.34 -1.39 15.51
C ILE A 30 1.18 -1.22 14.24
N HIS A 31 2.39 -0.68 14.34
CA HIS A 31 3.38 -0.68 13.25
C HIS A 31 3.72 -2.10 12.82
N VAL A 32 4.05 -2.99 13.77
CA VAL A 32 4.29 -4.41 13.46
C VAL A 32 3.07 -5.03 12.79
N ARG A 33 1.86 -4.72 13.26
CA ARG A 33 0.62 -5.22 12.62
C ARG A 33 0.48 -4.70 11.19
N ALA A 34 0.78 -3.42 10.93
CA ALA A 34 0.73 -2.83 9.60
C ALA A 34 1.67 -3.50 8.60
N GLU A 35 2.92 -3.76 9.02
CA GLU A 35 3.93 -4.45 8.21
C GLU A 35 3.56 -5.90 7.89
N ASN A 36 2.75 -6.53 8.74
CA ASN A 36 2.30 -7.91 8.58
C ASN A 36 0.90 -8.05 7.94
N THR A 37 0.33 -6.97 7.38
CA THR A 37 -0.89 -7.07 6.56
C THR A 37 -0.62 -7.92 5.31
N GLN A 38 -1.64 -8.60 4.80
CA GLN A 38 -1.48 -9.50 3.65
C GLN A 38 -0.94 -8.77 2.41
N LEU A 39 -1.39 -7.53 2.19
CA LEU A 39 -0.91 -6.69 1.11
C LEU A 39 0.59 -6.39 1.27
N MET A 40 1.03 -5.93 2.46
CA MET A 40 2.43 -5.59 2.71
C MET A 40 3.35 -6.82 2.65
N LEU A 41 2.92 -7.96 3.20
CA LEU A 41 3.67 -9.22 3.07
C LEU A 41 3.81 -9.64 1.60
N SER A 42 2.77 -9.44 0.78
CA SER A 42 2.81 -9.72 -0.65
C SER A 42 3.78 -8.78 -1.38
N TYR A 43 3.79 -7.49 -1.02
CA TYR A 43 4.75 -6.50 -1.50
C TYR A 43 6.18 -6.92 -1.15
N GLN A 44 6.46 -7.21 0.12
CA GLN A 44 7.80 -7.59 0.59
C GLN A 44 8.36 -8.84 -0.09
N LYS A 45 7.49 -9.80 -0.42
CA LYS A 45 7.86 -11.02 -1.17
C LYS A 45 7.98 -10.80 -2.68
N GLY A 46 7.71 -9.60 -3.18
CA GLY A 46 7.66 -9.30 -4.61
C GLY A 46 6.53 -10.04 -5.36
N GLN A 47 5.55 -10.60 -4.63
CA GLN A 47 4.44 -11.40 -5.18
C GLN A 47 3.29 -10.50 -5.66
N ILE A 48 3.62 -9.51 -6.49
CA ILE A 48 2.64 -8.56 -6.99
C ILE A 48 2.03 -9.13 -8.27
N THR A 49 1.03 -10.00 -8.18
CA THR A 49 0.26 -10.45 -9.38
C THR A 49 -0.51 -9.27 -9.98
N LEU A 50 -0.52 -9.10 -11.31
CA LEU A 50 -0.90 -7.85 -11.98
C LEU A 50 -0.15 -6.63 -11.37
N PRO A 51 1.19 -6.63 -11.45
CA PRO A 51 2.05 -5.75 -10.65
C PRO A 51 1.68 -4.26 -10.76
N GLN A 52 1.41 -3.83 -11.99
CA GLN A 52 1.06 -2.46 -12.32
C GLN A 52 -0.33 -2.11 -11.75
N TYR A 53 -1.38 -2.91 -12.01
CA TYR A 53 -2.73 -2.63 -11.52
C TYR A 53 -2.81 -2.51 -9.98
N LYS A 54 -2.14 -3.41 -9.26
CA LYS A 54 -2.04 -3.35 -7.79
C LYS A 54 -1.37 -2.07 -7.32
N HIS A 55 -0.24 -1.74 -7.94
CA HIS A 55 0.50 -0.54 -7.61
C HIS A 55 -0.30 0.72 -7.90
N SER A 56 -1.00 0.77 -9.03
CA SER A 56 -1.79 1.93 -9.41
C SER A 56 -2.99 2.16 -8.48
N LEU A 57 -3.69 1.10 -8.02
CA LEU A 57 -4.75 1.23 -7.00
C LEU A 57 -4.20 1.75 -5.67
N PHE A 58 -3.02 1.30 -5.29
CA PHE A 58 -2.33 1.80 -4.10
C PHE A 58 -1.98 3.28 -4.24
N LEU A 59 -1.40 3.70 -5.37
CA LEU A 59 -1.11 5.10 -5.66
C LEU A 59 -2.36 5.98 -5.69
N CYS A 60 -3.48 5.49 -6.23
CA CYS A 60 -4.78 6.18 -6.19
C CYS A 60 -5.22 6.46 -4.75
N SER A 61 -5.11 5.47 -3.87
CA SER A 61 -5.47 5.65 -2.45
C SER A 61 -4.52 6.62 -1.74
N LEU A 62 -3.22 6.54 -2.04
CA LEU A 62 -2.25 7.49 -1.49
C LEU A 62 -2.54 8.91 -1.97
N TYR A 63 -2.85 9.11 -3.26
CA TYR A 63 -3.17 10.43 -3.81
C TYR A 63 -4.27 11.13 -3.01
N GLU A 64 -5.38 10.46 -2.75
CA GLU A 64 -6.48 11.04 -1.97
C GLU A 64 -6.08 11.33 -0.51
N ILE A 65 -5.28 10.45 0.11
CA ILE A 65 -4.80 10.63 1.49
C ILE A 65 -3.84 11.82 1.59
N TYR A 66 -2.83 11.89 0.72
CA TYR A 66 -1.87 13.00 0.72
C TYR A 66 -2.52 14.30 0.30
N LYS A 67 -3.45 14.27 -0.65
CA LYS A 67 -4.24 15.46 -0.99
C LYS A 67 -4.95 16.02 0.24
N ALA A 68 -5.69 15.20 0.97
CA ALA A 68 -6.39 15.65 2.18
C ALA A 68 -5.42 16.06 3.30
N LEU A 69 -4.29 15.35 3.47
CA LEU A 69 -3.28 15.69 4.46
C LEU A 69 -2.62 17.03 4.13
N GLU A 70 -2.18 17.23 2.89
CA GLU A 70 -1.46 18.42 2.45
C GLU A 70 -2.38 19.64 2.39
N GLU A 71 -3.63 19.49 1.94
CA GLU A 71 -4.66 20.54 2.03
C GLU A 71 -4.83 21.05 3.49
N GLU A 72 -4.88 20.13 4.46
CA GLU A 72 -5.06 20.50 5.86
C GLU A 72 -3.77 20.98 6.54
N MET A 73 -2.61 20.52 6.09
CA MET A 73 -1.31 21.05 6.52
C MET A 73 -1.12 22.49 6.02
N ASP A 74 -1.49 22.77 4.76
CA ASP A 74 -1.44 24.11 4.17
C ASP A 74 -2.41 25.06 4.86
N ARG A 75 -3.67 24.63 5.07
CA ARG A 75 -4.68 25.40 5.81
C ARG A 75 -4.20 25.81 7.19
N ASN A 76 -3.46 24.92 7.86
CA ASN A 76 -2.99 25.11 9.22
C ASN A 76 -1.49 25.46 9.32
N ALA A 77 -0.86 25.91 8.24
CA ALA A 77 0.59 26.11 8.19
C ALA A 77 1.13 27.10 9.24
N SER A 78 0.34 28.08 9.65
CA SER A 78 0.69 29.05 10.70
C SER A 78 0.28 28.62 12.12
N HIS A 79 -0.44 27.50 12.27
CA HIS A 79 -0.89 27.02 13.58
C HIS A 79 0.32 26.52 14.40
N PRO A 80 0.48 26.88 15.69
CA PRO A 80 1.66 26.51 16.49
C PRO A 80 1.93 25.00 16.58
N GLY A 81 0.87 24.18 16.51
CA GLY A 81 0.98 22.72 16.49
C GLY A 81 1.42 22.11 15.15
N VAL A 82 1.44 22.88 14.06
CA VAL A 82 1.71 22.40 12.70
C VAL A 82 2.94 23.08 12.10
N ALA A 83 3.09 24.39 12.32
CA ALA A 83 4.20 25.19 11.79
C ALA A 83 5.59 24.57 12.00
N PRO A 84 5.93 23.96 13.17
CA PRO A 84 7.24 23.35 13.36
C PRO A 84 7.56 22.19 12.40
N ILE A 85 6.54 21.47 11.94
CA ILE A 85 6.66 20.28 11.08
C ILE A 85 6.27 20.52 9.62
N TYR A 86 6.00 21.77 9.24
CA TYR A 86 5.55 22.13 7.91
C TYR A 86 6.74 22.26 6.93
N PHE A 87 7.00 21.21 6.16
CA PHE A 87 8.11 21.09 5.20
C PHE A 87 7.61 20.72 3.78
N PRO A 88 6.84 21.59 3.12
CA PRO A 88 6.21 21.25 1.83
C PRO A 88 7.24 20.98 0.72
N GLN A 89 8.35 21.73 0.68
CA GLN A 89 9.37 21.56 -0.36
C GLN A 89 10.08 20.20 -0.28
N GLU A 90 10.26 19.68 0.93
CA GLU A 90 10.97 18.43 1.17
C GLU A 90 10.03 17.23 1.18
N LEU A 91 8.79 17.39 1.69
CA LEU A 91 7.90 16.27 2.00
C LEU A 91 6.65 16.18 1.14
N ALA A 92 6.20 17.24 0.45
CA ALA A 92 4.96 17.18 -0.33
C ALA A 92 5.03 16.05 -1.38
N ARG A 93 3.97 15.26 -1.49
CA ARG A 93 3.86 14.06 -2.33
C ARG A 93 2.86 14.23 -3.45
N LEU A 94 2.00 15.26 -3.41
CA LEU A 94 0.91 15.37 -4.39
C LEU A 94 1.44 15.37 -5.83
N GLU A 95 2.37 16.26 -6.17
CA GLU A 95 2.94 16.33 -7.53
C GLU A 95 3.66 15.04 -7.95
N THR A 96 4.31 14.35 -7.02
CA THR A 96 5.00 13.09 -7.33
C THR A 96 4.02 11.95 -7.58
N LEU A 97 2.92 11.90 -6.83
CA LEU A 97 1.82 10.96 -7.03
C LEU A 97 1.08 11.22 -8.34
N GLU A 98 0.85 12.48 -8.71
CA GLU A 98 0.21 12.82 -9.98
C GLU A 98 1.03 12.36 -11.18
N ARG A 99 2.36 12.56 -11.14
CA ARG A 99 3.29 12.07 -12.19
C ARG A 99 3.28 10.56 -12.29
N ASP A 100 3.29 9.85 -11.17
CA ASP A 100 3.26 8.38 -11.19
C ASP A 100 1.90 7.85 -11.69
N LEU A 101 0.79 8.49 -11.32
CA LEU A 101 -0.54 8.12 -11.80
C LEU A 101 -0.72 8.39 -13.30
N GLU A 102 -0.21 9.51 -13.80
CA GLU A 102 -0.19 9.80 -15.23
C GLU A 102 0.65 8.79 -16.01
N HIS A 103 1.79 8.34 -15.46
CA HIS A 103 2.61 7.29 -16.08
C HIS A 103 1.83 5.97 -16.25
N PHE A 104 1.04 5.56 -15.24
CA PHE A 104 0.33 4.28 -15.30
C PHE A 104 -1.02 4.32 -16.03
N PHE A 105 -1.75 5.45 -15.97
CA PHE A 105 -3.11 5.55 -16.48
C PHE A 105 -3.30 6.57 -17.60
N GLY A 106 -2.26 7.34 -17.94
CA GLY A 106 -2.32 8.45 -18.89
C GLY A 106 -2.93 9.72 -18.30
N GLN A 107 -3.09 10.76 -19.12
CA GLN A 107 -3.59 12.09 -18.71
C GLN A 107 -4.97 12.05 -18.04
N GLU A 108 -5.81 11.10 -18.44
CA GLU A 108 -7.18 10.92 -17.92
C GLU A 108 -7.23 10.02 -16.67
N TRP A 109 -6.10 9.85 -15.97
CA TRP A 109 -6.00 8.98 -14.80
C TRP A 109 -7.06 9.28 -13.74
N ARG A 110 -7.41 10.56 -13.55
CA ARG A 110 -8.44 11.02 -12.60
C ARG A 110 -9.81 10.38 -12.82
N LYS A 111 -10.17 10.05 -14.07
CA LYS A 111 -11.44 9.36 -14.42
C LYS A 111 -11.40 7.86 -14.15
N ARG A 112 -10.21 7.29 -13.89
CA ARG A 112 -9.96 5.86 -13.70
C ARG A 112 -9.66 5.51 -12.25
N VAL A 113 -9.65 6.49 -11.36
CA VAL A 113 -9.36 6.32 -9.94
C VAL A 113 -10.51 5.56 -9.28
N ILE A 114 -10.21 4.37 -8.76
CA ILE A 114 -11.12 3.62 -7.91
C ILE A 114 -10.58 3.67 -6.49
N ILE A 115 -11.37 4.27 -5.59
CA ILE A 115 -10.98 4.52 -4.20
C ILE A 115 -11.79 3.60 -3.26
N PRO A 116 -11.14 2.85 -2.35
CA PRO A 116 -11.86 2.05 -1.38
C PRO A 116 -12.52 2.92 -0.30
N ALA A 117 -13.58 2.40 0.32
CA ALA A 117 -14.29 3.10 1.39
C ALA A 117 -13.37 3.49 2.57
N ALA A 118 -12.37 2.65 2.90
CA ALA A 118 -11.36 2.99 3.91
C ALA A 118 -10.58 4.27 3.61
N THR A 119 -10.25 4.53 2.34
CA THR A 119 -9.55 5.75 1.94
C THR A 119 -10.43 6.98 2.14
N HIS A 120 -11.73 6.88 1.84
CA HIS A 120 -12.68 7.95 2.17
C HIS A 120 -12.78 8.21 3.68
N ARG A 121 -12.83 7.16 4.50
CA ARG A 121 -12.80 7.32 5.97
C ARG A 121 -11.52 8.01 6.45
N TYR A 122 -10.37 7.65 5.88
CA TYR A 122 -9.09 8.30 6.20
C TYR A 122 -9.16 9.79 5.87
N THR A 123 -9.48 10.14 4.62
CA THR A 123 -9.53 11.55 4.19
C THR A 123 -10.54 12.38 4.98
N GLN A 124 -11.68 11.79 5.34
CA GLN A 124 -12.66 12.43 6.24
C GLN A 124 -12.08 12.69 7.62
N ARG A 125 -11.31 11.75 8.20
CA ARG A 125 -10.65 11.96 9.49
C ARG A 125 -9.65 13.11 9.42
N LEU A 126 -8.82 13.16 8.37
CA LEU A 126 -7.84 14.23 8.15
C LEU A 126 -8.50 15.61 8.09
N ARG A 127 -9.56 15.75 7.28
CA ARG A 127 -10.33 17.01 7.20
C ARG A 127 -10.96 17.39 8.53
N LYS A 128 -11.59 16.43 9.22
CA LYS A 128 -12.20 16.67 10.53
C LYS A 128 -11.20 17.18 11.57
N ILE A 129 -9.98 16.62 11.62
CA ILE A 129 -8.97 17.10 12.57
C ILE A 129 -8.31 18.40 12.10
N GLY A 130 -8.12 18.60 10.80
CA GLY A 130 -7.58 19.85 10.26
C GLY A 130 -8.50 21.05 10.51
N GLU A 131 -9.82 20.85 10.49
CA GLU A 131 -10.80 21.90 10.82
C GLU A 131 -10.99 22.07 12.34
N GLY A 132 -11.01 20.98 13.11
CA GLY A 132 -11.43 21.01 14.51
C GLY A 132 -10.30 20.98 15.55
N ASN A 133 -9.20 20.28 15.28
CA ASN A 133 -8.06 20.17 16.20
C ASN A 133 -6.74 19.95 15.44
N PRO A 134 -6.15 21.01 14.86
CA PRO A 134 -4.98 20.91 13.98
C PRO A 134 -3.74 20.31 14.65
N LYS A 135 -3.64 20.34 15.99
CA LYS A 135 -2.52 19.74 16.73
C LYS A 135 -2.42 18.23 16.46
N LEU A 136 -3.52 17.56 16.16
CA LEU A 136 -3.55 16.14 15.84
C LEU A 136 -2.96 15.80 14.46
N LEU A 137 -2.82 16.78 13.55
CA LEU A 137 -2.21 16.57 12.23
C LEU A 137 -0.77 16.05 12.33
N VAL A 138 -0.05 16.42 13.40
CA VAL A 138 1.29 15.91 13.69
C VAL A 138 1.36 14.38 13.70
N ALA A 139 0.31 13.72 14.20
CA ALA A 139 0.24 12.26 14.30
C ALA A 139 0.18 11.60 12.92
N HIS A 140 -0.61 12.16 12.02
CA HIS A 140 -0.74 11.68 10.65
C HIS A 140 0.49 11.99 9.80
N ALA A 141 0.99 13.23 9.88
CA ALA A 141 2.19 13.66 9.19
C ALA A 141 3.41 12.81 9.62
N TYR A 142 3.57 12.56 10.93
CA TYR A 142 4.57 11.63 11.46
C TYR A 142 4.41 10.23 10.84
N THR A 143 3.21 9.66 10.91
CA THR A 143 2.95 8.28 10.47
C THR A 143 3.25 8.09 8.99
N ARG A 144 2.89 9.06 8.15
CA ARG A 144 3.11 9.02 6.70
C ARG A 144 4.55 9.35 6.34
N TYR A 145 5.00 10.59 6.55
CA TYR A 145 6.28 11.07 6.01
C TYR A 145 7.50 10.31 6.57
N LEU A 146 7.52 9.98 7.87
CA LEU A 146 8.65 9.23 8.44
C LEU A 146 8.62 7.76 8.02
N GLY A 147 7.43 7.22 7.75
CA GLY A 147 7.26 5.91 7.11
C GLY A 147 7.85 5.89 5.71
N ASP A 148 7.56 6.91 4.89
CA ASP A 148 8.06 7.02 3.51
C ASP A 148 9.58 7.17 3.44
N LEU A 149 10.15 7.98 4.35
CA LEU A 149 11.60 8.16 4.53
C LEU A 149 12.30 6.97 5.21
N SER A 150 11.56 5.92 5.56
CA SER A 150 12.08 4.70 6.18
C SER A 150 11.72 3.47 5.35
N GLY A 151 10.60 2.81 5.65
CA GLY A 151 10.15 1.61 4.94
C GLY A 151 9.79 1.88 3.49
N GLY A 152 9.30 3.09 3.17
CA GLY A 152 8.96 3.49 1.81
C GLY A 152 10.15 3.40 0.84
N GLN A 153 11.37 3.68 1.31
CA GLN A 153 12.58 3.55 0.49
C GLN A 153 12.88 2.10 0.08
N VAL A 154 12.59 1.15 0.96
CA VAL A 154 12.71 -0.29 0.67
C VAL A 154 11.58 -0.72 -0.27
N LEU A 155 10.35 -0.26 -0.01
CA LEU A 155 9.18 -0.56 -0.83
C LEU A 155 9.35 -0.05 -2.27
N GLY A 156 9.93 1.13 -2.47
CA GLY A 156 10.23 1.67 -3.79
C GLY A 156 11.19 0.78 -4.58
N LYS A 157 12.26 0.28 -3.96
CA LYS A 157 13.22 -0.66 -4.60
C LYS A 157 12.56 -1.99 -4.97
N ILE A 158 11.72 -2.51 -4.08
CA ILE A 158 10.98 -3.75 -4.35
C ILE A 158 10.01 -3.54 -5.51
N THR A 159 9.28 -2.43 -5.50
CA THR A 159 8.35 -2.06 -6.57
C THR A 159 9.11 -1.98 -7.89
N GLN A 160 10.19 -1.20 -7.97
CA GLN A 160 11.03 -1.09 -9.18
C GLN A 160 11.38 -2.46 -9.77
N LYS A 161 11.86 -3.39 -8.93
CA LYS A 161 12.24 -4.74 -9.34
C LYS A 161 11.03 -5.56 -9.79
N SER A 162 9.91 -5.50 -9.07
CA SER A 162 8.72 -6.31 -9.34
C SER A 162 7.94 -5.86 -10.58
N ILE A 163 7.93 -4.57 -10.90
CA ILE A 163 7.19 -4.04 -12.07
C ILE A 163 8.09 -3.77 -13.29
N GLY A 164 9.39 -4.02 -13.18
CA GLY A 164 10.34 -3.92 -14.29
C GLY A 164 10.53 -2.49 -14.80
N LEU A 165 10.38 -1.49 -13.93
CA LEU A 165 10.54 -0.09 -14.31
C LEU A 165 12.00 0.28 -14.57
N SER A 166 12.22 1.09 -15.60
CA SER A 166 13.43 1.90 -15.74
C SER A 166 13.57 2.85 -14.55
N SER A 167 14.78 3.32 -14.25
CA SER A 167 15.02 4.19 -13.10
C SER A 167 14.23 5.50 -13.21
N GLY A 168 13.27 5.72 -12.28
CA GLY A 168 12.69 7.03 -11.98
C GLY A 168 11.22 7.22 -12.36
N GLU A 169 10.76 6.72 -13.51
CA GLU A 169 9.37 6.85 -13.94
C GLU A 169 8.46 5.87 -13.18
N GLY A 170 7.29 6.33 -12.72
CA GLY A 170 6.35 5.50 -11.94
C GLY A 170 6.78 5.21 -10.50
N LEU A 171 7.85 5.86 -10.00
CA LEU A 171 8.37 5.73 -8.62
C LEU A 171 8.68 7.09 -7.98
N SER A 172 8.20 8.18 -8.56
CA SER A 172 8.43 9.54 -8.08
C SER A 172 8.00 9.74 -6.63
N PHE A 173 6.92 9.08 -6.21
CA PHE A 173 6.42 9.11 -4.83
C PHE A 173 7.52 8.74 -3.80
N PHE A 174 8.32 7.74 -4.12
CA PHE A 174 9.39 7.24 -3.25
C PHE A 174 10.66 8.12 -3.27
N SER A 175 10.74 9.09 -4.19
CA SER A 175 11.88 9.99 -4.35
C SER A 175 11.68 11.30 -3.58
N PHE A 176 12.69 11.71 -2.82
CA PHE A 176 12.66 12.94 -2.01
C PHE A 176 13.83 13.86 -2.42
N PRO A 177 13.74 14.55 -3.57
CA PRO A 177 14.85 15.37 -4.07
C PRO A 177 15.21 16.54 -3.14
N GLY A 178 14.23 17.07 -2.38
CA GLY A 178 14.48 18.08 -1.35
C GLY A 178 15.16 17.54 -0.09
N VAL A 179 15.31 16.22 0.06
CA VAL A 179 15.91 15.57 1.23
C VAL A 179 17.27 14.96 0.87
N SER A 180 18.34 15.68 1.18
CA SER A 180 19.72 15.21 0.91
C SER A 180 20.13 13.96 1.71
N SER A 181 19.60 13.80 2.93
CA SER A 181 19.85 12.64 3.78
C SER A 181 18.59 12.28 4.57
N PRO A 182 17.92 11.15 4.24
CA PRO A 182 16.71 10.72 4.95
C PRO A 182 16.92 10.57 6.46
N ASN A 183 18.08 10.09 6.89
CA ASN A 183 18.37 9.92 8.33
C ASN A 183 18.51 11.26 9.06
N ARG A 184 19.25 12.23 8.49
CA ARG A 184 19.38 13.56 9.08
C ARG A 184 18.03 14.30 9.09
N PHE A 185 17.27 14.20 8.01
CA PHE A 185 15.97 14.83 7.92
C PHE A 185 14.97 14.24 8.92
N LYS A 186 14.94 12.92 9.11
CA LYS A 186 14.12 12.30 10.17
C LYS A 186 14.53 12.73 11.58
N GLN A 187 15.81 13.01 11.83
CA GLN A 187 16.26 13.56 13.12
C GLN A 187 15.79 15.01 13.29
N LEU A 188 15.94 15.84 12.26
CA LEU A 188 15.42 17.21 12.23
C LEU A 188 13.91 17.21 12.50
N TYR A 189 13.14 16.41 11.75
CA TYR A 189 11.69 16.34 11.89
C TYR A 189 11.27 15.95 13.32
N ARG A 190 11.94 14.96 13.93
CA ARG A 190 11.67 14.58 15.33
C ARG A 190 11.97 15.71 16.30
N SER A 191 13.10 16.39 16.14
CA SER A 191 13.47 17.55 16.97
C SER A 191 12.42 18.67 16.85
N ARG A 192 11.95 18.97 15.64
CA ARG A 192 10.89 19.96 15.40
C ARG A 192 9.57 19.55 16.03
N MET A 193 9.19 18.28 15.90
CA MET A 193 8.00 17.74 16.54
C MET A 193 8.08 17.82 18.07
N ASN A 194 9.25 17.58 18.66
CA ASN A 194 9.45 17.69 20.11
C ASN A 194 9.32 19.14 20.62
N SER A 195 9.48 20.14 19.75
CA SER A 195 9.30 21.57 20.11
C SER A 195 7.85 22.03 20.15
N ILE A 196 6.89 21.18 19.77
CA ILE A 196 5.46 21.51 19.83
C ILE A 196 5.01 21.53 21.30
N GLU A 197 4.54 22.67 21.75
CA GLU A 197 3.95 22.84 23.09
C GLU A 197 2.56 22.19 23.13
N LEU A 198 2.42 21.18 24.00
CA LEU A 198 1.19 20.43 24.23
C LEU A 198 0.94 20.31 25.72
N THR A 199 -0.32 20.50 26.12
CA THR A 199 -0.80 20.05 27.43
C THR A 199 -0.72 18.52 27.54
N LYS A 200 -0.89 17.98 28.75
CA LYS A 200 -0.88 16.54 28.96
C LYS A 200 -2.00 15.85 28.16
N GLU A 201 -3.19 16.44 28.19
CA GLU A 201 -4.39 15.94 27.52
C GLU A 201 -4.22 15.98 25.99
N GLU A 202 -3.66 17.05 25.44
CA GLU A 202 -3.37 17.14 24.01
C GLU A 202 -2.31 16.14 23.57
N ARG A 203 -1.28 15.93 24.40
CA ARG A 203 -0.25 14.92 24.16
C ARG A 203 -0.85 13.52 24.11
N GLU A 204 -1.67 13.15 25.08
CA GLU A 204 -2.40 11.88 25.07
C GLU A 204 -3.25 11.74 23.80
N GLY A 205 -3.97 12.80 23.41
CA GLY A 205 -4.74 12.84 22.16
C GLY A 205 -3.90 12.62 20.90
N VAL A 206 -2.69 13.18 20.83
CA VAL A 206 -1.74 12.95 19.72
C VAL A 206 -1.28 11.49 19.67
N LEU A 207 -1.02 10.86 20.82
CA LEU A 207 -0.60 9.46 20.88
C LEU A 207 -1.72 8.52 20.41
N GLU A 208 -2.95 8.77 20.85
CA GLU A 208 -4.13 8.04 20.39
C GLU A 208 -4.37 8.23 18.89
N GLU A 209 -4.21 9.47 18.40
CA GLU A 209 -4.36 9.75 16.98
C GLU A 209 -3.28 9.06 16.14
N ALA A 210 -2.05 8.93 16.65
CA ALA A 210 -1.00 8.22 15.93
C ALA A 210 -1.37 6.74 15.77
N ILE A 211 -1.94 6.12 16.80
CA ILE A 211 -2.47 4.76 16.71
C ILE A 211 -3.61 4.70 15.69
N MET A 212 -4.54 5.65 15.73
CA MET A 212 -5.63 5.75 14.75
C MET A 212 -5.12 5.90 13.30
N ALA A 213 -4.07 6.69 13.08
CA ALA A 213 -3.46 6.86 11.77
C ALA A 213 -2.93 5.53 11.22
N PHE A 214 -2.31 4.69 12.06
CA PHE A 214 -1.91 3.34 11.66
C PHE A 214 -3.12 2.43 11.41
N GLU A 215 -4.16 2.49 12.24
CA GLU A 215 -5.39 1.72 12.05
C GLU A 215 -6.06 2.04 10.70
N LEU A 216 -6.17 3.32 10.35
CA LEU A 216 -6.70 3.77 9.07
C LEU A 216 -5.84 3.29 7.89
N ASN A 217 -4.51 3.31 8.00
CA ASN A 217 -3.63 2.75 6.98
C ASN A 217 -3.87 1.23 6.79
N ILE A 218 -4.04 0.50 7.89
CA ILE A 218 -4.32 -0.95 7.84
C ILE A 218 -5.65 -1.23 7.16
N GLN A 219 -6.70 -0.49 7.50
CA GLN A 219 -8.01 -0.61 6.84
C GLN A 219 -7.92 -0.36 5.33
N VAL A 220 -7.11 0.62 4.90
CA VAL A 220 -6.86 0.88 3.48
C VAL A 220 -6.18 -0.31 2.83
N PHE A 221 -5.15 -0.89 3.45
CA PHE A 221 -4.47 -2.08 2.92
C PHE A 221 -5.41 -3.29 2.82
N ASP A 222 -6.26 -3.49 3.82
CA ASP A 222 -7.22 -4.59 3.85
C ASP A 222 -8.29 -4.44 2.75
N ASP A 223 -8.85 -3.24 2.57
CA ASP A 223 -9.83 -2.98 1.51
C ASP A 223 -9.20 -3.10 0.11
N LEU A 224 -7.98 -2.60 -0.08
CA LEU A 224 -7.23 -2.81 -1.32
C LEU A 224 -7.00 -4.30 -1.58
N GLN A 225 -6.60 -5.08 -0.58
CA GLN A 225 -6.42 -6.52 -0.72
C GLN A 225 -7.73 -7.22 -1.13
N LYS A 226 -8.87 -6.85 -0.54
CA LYS A 226 -10.18 -7.40 -0.94
C LYS A 226 -10.51 -7.10 -2.40
N MET A 227 -10.33 -5.86 -2.84
CA MET A 227 -10.57 -5.46 -4.24
C MET A 227 -9.69 -6.28 -5.21
N LEU A 228 -8.44 -6.55 -4.82
CA LEU A 228 -7.51 -7.33 -5.62
C LEU A 228 -7.86 -8.82 -5.67
N SER A 229 -8.36 -9.39 -4.57
CA SER A 229 -8.84 -10.77 -4.54
C SER A 229 -10.05 -10.97 -5.46
N VAL A 230 -11.04 -10.06 -5.40
CA VAL A 230 -12.23 -10.09 -6.27
C VAL A 230 -11.84 -9.97 -7.75
N THR A 231 -10.91 -9.07 -8.08
CA THR A 231 -10.43 -8.91 -9.46
C THR A 231 -9.75 -10.20 -9.95
N LYS A 232 -8.94 -10.85 -9.11
CA LYS A 232 -8.27 -12.11 -9.46
C LYS A 232 -9.26 -13.25 -9.71
N GLU A 233 -10.31 -13.36 -8.90
CA GLU A 233 -11.38 -14.35 -9.08
C GLU A 233 -12.12 -14.13 -10.39
N ALA A 234 -12.50 -12.88 -10.69
CA ALA A 234 -13.17 -12.54 -11.94
C ALA A 234 -12.32 -12.85 -13.19
N TYR A 235 -11.02 -12.58 -13.16
CA TYR A 235 -10.11 -12.92 -14.26
C TYR A 235 -9.80 -14.43 -14.34
N GLY A 236 -9.64 -15.10 -13.21
CA GLY A 236 -9.39 -16.55 -13.15
C GLY A 236 -10.57 -17.38 -13.64
N ASP A 237 -11.80 -16.92 -13.40
CA ASP A 237 -13.01 -17.56 -13.93
C ASP A 237 -13.18 -17.32 -15.43
N GLN A 238 -12.77 -16.16 -15.96
CA GLN A 238 -12.74 -15.93 -17.41
C GLN A 238 -11.66 -16.76 -18.13
N GLU A 239 -10.54 -17.07 -17.49
CA GLU A 239 -9.49 -17.93 -18.05
C GLU A 239 -9.93 -19.40 -18.06
N LYS A 240 -10.59 -19.87 -16.99
CA LYS A 240 -11.22 -21.20 -16.96
C LYS A 240 -12.33 -21.36 -18.00
N ALA A 241 -13.15 -20.33 -18.20
CA ALA A 241 -14.21 -20.31 -19.21
C ALA A 241 -13.70 -20.32 -20.67
N LYS A 242 -12.40 -20.09 -20.91
CA LYS A 242 -11.76 -20.18 -22.24
C LYS A 242 -11.11 -21.53 -22.53
N THR A 243 -11.20 -22.51 -21.62
CA THR A 243 -10.81 -23.90 -21.93
C THR A 243 -11.96 -24.57 -22.68
N PRO A 244 -11.80 -25.01 -23.94
CA PRO A 244 -12.87 -25.74 -24.61
C PRO A 244 -13.10 -27.05 -23.84
N ALA A 245 -14.35 -27.30 -23.46
CA ALA A 245 -14.76 -28.59 -22.93
C ALA A 245 -14.41 -29.67 -23.98
N ILE A 246 -13.45 -30.53 -23.65
CA ILE A 246 -13.21 -31.76 -24.42
C ILE A 246 -14.44 -32.63 -24.19
N ILE A 247 -15.34 -32.64 -25.16
CA ILE A 247 -16.44 -33.61 -25.24
C ILE A 247 -15.78 -34.98 -25.40
N PRO A 248 -15.96 -35.94 -24.47
CA PRO A 248 -15.48 -37.29 -24.70
C PRO A 248 -16.34 -37.93 -25.81
N SER A 249 -15.73 -38.23 -26.95
CA SER A 249 -16.34 -39.05 -27.99
C SER A 249 -16.55 -40.46 -27.43
N LEU A 250 -17.80 -40.90 -27.38
CA LEU A 250 -18.20 -42.22 -26.91
C LEU A 250 -17.76 -43.29 -27.93
N SER A 251 -16.77 -44.11 -27.57
CA SER A 251 -16.33 -45.26 -28.37
C SER A 251 -17.30 -46.43 -28.18
N ILE A 252 -18.18 -46.69 -29.15
CA ILE A 252 -18.92 -47.96 -29.24
C ILE A 252 -18.10 -48.90 -30.11
N VAL A 253 -17.39 -49.84 -29.47
CA VAL A 253 -16.87 -51.04 -30.13
C VAL A 253 -17.89 -52.14 -29.85
N GLN A 254 -18.69 -52.49 -30.86
CA GLN A 254 -19.43 -53.74 -30.87
C GLN A 254 -18.79 -54.72 -31.87
N LEU A 255 -18.58 -55.92 -31.35
CA LEU A 255 -18.00 -57.11 -31.93
C LEU A 255 -18.98 -57.74 -32.94
N SER A 256 -18.55 -58.00 -34.18
CA SER A 256 -19.07 -59.14 -34.95
C SER A 256 -18.18 -59.54 -36.12
N LEU A 257 -17.84 -60.83 -36.10
CA LEU A 257 -17.18 -61.70 -37.06
C LEU A 257 -17.95 -61.80 -38.39
N GLY A 258 -17.28 -61.85 -39.55
CA GLY A 258 -17.95 -62.15 -40.83
C GLY A 258 -17.12 -61.97 -42.11
N ILE A 259 -16.35 -63.02 -42.46
CA ILE A 259 -15.96 -63.55 -43.78
C ILE A 259 -16.36 -62.75 -45.05
N CYS A 260 -15.39 -62.42 -45.93
CA CYS A 260 -15.36 -62.78 -47.37
C CYS A 260 -14.18 -62.18 -48.17
N VAL A 261 -13.25 -63.08 -48.54
CA VAL A 261 -12.52 -63.25 -49.82
C VAL A 261 -12.60 -62.16 -50.91
N ALA A 262 -11.42 -61.78 -51.43
CA ALA A 262 -10.97 -61.79 -52.85
C ALA A 262 -10.28 -60.52 -53.42
N LEU A 263 -9.13 -60.80 -54.07
CA LEU A 263 -8.48 -60.13 -55.23
C LEU A 263 -7.63 -58.89 -54.94
N ALA A 264 -6.29 -59.01 -54.99
CA ALA A 264 -5.42 -58.85 -56.19
C ALA A 264 -5.23 -57.35 -56.53
N THR A 265 -4.04 -56.74 -56.65
CA THR A 265 -2.78 -57.12 -57.29
C THR A 265 -1.67 -56.08 -56.96
N VAL A 266 -0.44 -56.57 -56.81
CA VAL A 266 0.85 -56.11 -57.41
C VAL A 266 1.26 -54.62 -57.39
N GLY A 267 2.49 -54.37 -56.90
CA GLY A 267 3.36 -53.25 -57.33
C GLY A 267 4.31 -52.78 -56.21
N MET A 268 5.40 -53.48 -55.91
CA MET A 268 6.80 -53.22 -56.34
C MET A 268 7.36 -51.80 -56.09
N GLY A 269 8.56 -51.75 -55.45
CA GLY A 269 9.51 -50.61 -55.46
C GLY A 269 9.82 -50.05 -54.07
N ILE A 270 10.75 -50.57 -53.26
CA ILE A 270 12.24 -50.48 -53.28
C ILE A 270 12.81 -49.07 -52.94
N TYR A 271 13.80 -49.08 -52.03
CA TYR A 271 14.80 -48.08 -51.56
C TYR A 271 14.44 -47.37 -50.23
N VAL A 272 15.08 -47.62 -49.07
CA VAL A 272 16.52 -47.65 -48.66
C VAL A 272 17.18 -46.30 -48.99
N PHE A 273 17.59 -45.43 -48.07
CA PHE A 273 18.37 -45.56 -46.83
C PHE A 273 17.86 -44.64 -45.72
#